data_AF-A0AAV6BCX7-F1
#
_entry.id   AF-A0AAV6BCX7-F1
#
_cell.length_a   1.000
_cell.length_b   1.000
_cell.length_c   1.000
_cell.angle_alpha   90.00
_cell.angle_beta   90.00
_cell.angle_gamma   90.00
#
_symmetry.space_group_name_H-M   'P 1'
#
loop_
_entity.id
_entity.type
_entity.pdbx_description
1 polymer ?
#
loop_
_entity_poly.entity_id
_entity_poly.type
_entity_poly.pdbx_seq_one_letter_code
_entity_poly.pdbx_strand_id
1 'polypeptide(L)'
;MKYSLLLFAALLLSVSVAPAGPQPQAGTIISHNSVACGAKKSKKQDIDILCQQYVVRSGSTDYTIRQPKPSDQTIIPINLPIEFTLDKNKMKFKANGKSFEFLVVAQAAAPPAT
;
A
#
# COMPACT_ATOMS: atom_id res chain seq x y z
N MET A 1 46.06 38.75 -31.64
CA MET A 1 45.49 37.62 -30.87
C MET A 1 44.91 38.15 -29.57
N LYS A 2 43.69 37.70 -29.21
CA LYS A 2 43.03 37.67 -27.88
C LYS A 2 41.58 38.13 -27.96
N TYR A 3 40.76 37.30 -28.61
CA TYR A 3 39.34 37.15 -28.28
C TYR A 3 39.27 36.12 -27.16
N SER A 4 38.54 36.44 -26.09
CA SER A 4 37.75 35.51 -25.26
C SER A 4 37.67 36.05 -23.84
N LEU A 5 36.56 36.69 -23.53
CA LEU A 5 36.01 36.74 -22.18
C LEU A 5 34.49 36.84 -22.32
N LEU A 6 33.89 35.79 -22.87
CA LEU A 6 32.47 35.48 -22.69
C LEU A 6 32.42 34.22 -21.81
N LEU A 7 32.48 34.43 -20.49
CA LEU A 7 32.22 33.38 -19.52
C LEU A 7 30.70 33.25 -19.35
N PHE A 8 30.15 32.27 -20.07
CA PHE A 8 28.77 31.79 -19.96
C PHE A 8 28.50 31.30 -18.52
N ALA A 9 27.75 32.06 -17.74
CA ALA A 9 27.07 31.57 -16.54
C ALA A 9 25.73 30.95 -16.96
N ALA A 10 25.78 29.73 -17.53
CA ALA A 10 24.58 28.94 -17.74
C ALA A 10 24.15 28.33 -16.40
N LEU A 11 23.28 29.05 -15.69
CA LEU A 11 22.62 28.58 -14.49
C LEU A 11 21.73 27.38 -14.87
N LEU A 12 22.21 26.16 -14.62
CA LEU A 12 21.43 24.93 -14.81
C LEU A 12 20.33 24.89 -13.74
N LEU A 13 19.14 25.39 -14.10
CA LEU A 13 17.90 25.12 -13.36
C LEU A 13 17.55 23.65 -13.57
N SER A 14 18.05 22.78 -12.69
CA SER A 14 17.62 21.39 -12.59
C SER A 14 16.16 21.37 -12.12
N VAL A 15 15.23 21.33 -13.07
CA VAL A 15 13.80 21.07 -12.81
C VAL A 15 13.70 19.63 -12.31
N SER A 16 13.49 19.48 -11.01
CA SER A 16 13.07 18.20 -10.43
C SER A 16 11.66 17.88 -10.92
N VAL A 17 11.57 17.08 -11.97
CA VAL A 17 10.32 16.42 -12.35
C VAL A 17 9.97 15.41 -11.26
N ALA A 18 9.14 15.83 -10.30
CA ALA A 18 8.50 14.91 -9.38
C ALA A 18 7.58 13.98 -10.20
N PRO A 19 7.68 12.65 -10.06
CA PRO A 19 6.80 11.75 -10.79
C PRO A 19 5.35 12.02 -10.36
N ALA A 20 4.51 12.42 -11.31
CA ALA A 20 3.08 12.58 -11.12
C ALA A 20 2.40 11.21 -11.17
N GLY A 21 2.54 10.42 -10.11
CA GLY A 21 1.91 9.11 -9.98
C GLY A 21 2.01 8.54 -8.55
N PRO A 22 1.23 7.49 -8.23
CA PRO A 22 1.33 6.81 -6.94
C PRO A 22 2.78 6.34 -6.69
N GLN A 23 3.40 6.89 -5.65
CA GLN A 23 4.77 6.55 -5.29
C GLN A 23 4.81 5.17 -4.63
N PRO A 24 5.75 4.28 -5.05
CA PRO A 24 6.00 3.04 -4.34
C PRO A 24 6.45 3.30 -2.90
N GLN A 25 5.93 2.51 -1.98
CA GLN A 25 6.23 2.54 -0.55
C GLN A 25 6.63 1.15 -0.09
N ALA A 26 7.67 1.08 0.73
CA ALA A 26 8.04 -0.15 1.40
C ALA A 26 7.14 -0.37 2.63
N GLY A 27 6.73 -1.62 2.85
CA GLY A 27 5.99 -2.00 4.05
C GLY A 27 6.21 -3.45 4.43
N THR A 28 5.71 -3.84 5.60
CA THR A 28 5.74 -5.23 6.07
C THR A 28 4.36 -5.61 6.58
N ILE A 29 3.89 -6.81 6.22
CA ILE A 29 2.64 -7.35 6.75
C ILE A 29 2.90 -7.82 8.17
N ILE A 30 2.32 -7.17 9.17
CA ILE A 30 2.59 -7.46 10.59
C ILE A 30 1.50 -8.30 11.25
N SER A 31 0.30 -8.30 10.69
CA SER A 31 -0.81 -9.11 11.23
C SER A 31 -1.81 -9.49 10.14
N HIS A 32 -2.53 -10.56 10.42
CA HIS A 32 -3.57 -11.12 9.59
C HIS A 32 -4.72 -11.61 10.48
N ASN A 33 -5.94 -11.17 10.19
CA ASN A 33 -7.16 -11.56 10.89
C ASN A 33 -8.30 -11.82 9.90
N SER A 34 -9.25 -12.67 10.30
CA SER A 34 -10.53 -12.82 9.61
C SER A 34 -11.59 -11.99 10.31
N VAL A 35 -12.24 -11.08 9.59
CA VAL A 35 -13.24 -10.16 10.15
C VAL A 35 -14.56 -10.27 9.39
N ALA A 36 -15.68 -10.05 10.08
CA ALA A 36 -16.97 -9.94 9.43
C ALA A 36 -16.96 -8.74 8.46
N CYS A 37 -17.35 -8.99 7.21
CA CYS A 37 -17.32 -7.98 6.15
C CYS A 37 -18.61 -7.92 5.33
N GLY A 38 -19.60 -8.74 5.68
CA GLY A 38 -20.93 -8.76 5.10
C GLY A 38 -21.76 -9.87 5.71
N ALA A 39 -23.01 -9.99 5.29
CA ALA A 39 -23.89 -11.08 5.68
C ALA A 39 -24.56 -11.66 4.43
N LYS A 40 -24.61 -12.99 4.35
CA LYS A 40 -25.38 -13.69 3.33
C LYS A 40 -26.75 -14.02 3.91
N LYS A 41 -27.79 -13.38 3.38
CA LYS A 41 -29.16 -13.70 3.75
C LYS A 41 -29.55 -15.08 3.23
N SER A 42 -29.98 -15.96 4.13
CA SER A 42 -30.63 -17.22 3.76
C SER A 42 -32.04 -17.26 4.35
N LYS A 43 -32.93 -18.09 3.79
CA LYS A 43 -34.33 -18.21 4.24
C LYS A 43 -34.49 -18.60 5.71
N LYS A 44 -33.43 -19.09 6.37
CA LYS A 44 -33.48 -19.63 7.75
C LYS A 44 -32.59 -18.88 8.74
N GLN A 45 -31.48 -18.28 8.29
CA GLN A 45 -30.55 -17.54 9.15
C GLN A 45 -29.59 -16.68 8.30
N ASP A 46 -29.20 -15.52 8.82
CA ASP A 46 -28.13 -14.71 8.23
C ASP A 46 -26.76 -15.29 8.64
N ILE A 47 -25.90 -15.55 7.65
CA ILE A 47 -24.54 -16.07 7.87
C ILE A 47 -23.54 -14.94 7.62
N ASP A 48 -22.69 -14.66 8.60
CA ASP A 48 -21.63 -13.67 8.46
C ASP A 48 -20.59 -14.12 7.43
N ILE A 49 -20.31 -13.25 6.48
CA ILE A 49 -19.25 -13.41 5.50
C ILE A 49 -17.96 -12.87 6.11
N LEU A 50 -16.93 -13.71 6.14
CA LEU A 50 -15.60 -13.35 6.64
C LEU A 50 -14.69 -12.92 5.49
N CYS A 51 -13.96 -11.83 5.69
CA CYS A 51 -12.93 -11.34 4.78
C CYS A 51 -11.57 -11.34 5.46
N GLN A 52 -10.52 -11.51 4.65
CA GLN A 52 -9.16 -11.36 5.12
C GLN A 52 -8.83 -9.88 5.32
N GLN A 53 -8.37 -9.54 6.53
CA GLN A 53 -7.88 -8.23 6.92
C GLN A 53 -6.42 -8.34 7.36
N TYR A 54 -5.58 -7.46 6.84
CA TYR A 54 -4.16 -7.40 7.16
C TYR A 54 -3.81 -6.03 7.74
N VAL A 55 -2.72 -5.97 8.49
CA VAL A 55 -2.07 -4.69 8.83
C VAL A 55 -0.72 -4.64 8.14
N VAL A 56 -0.51 -3.59 7.35
CA VAL A 56 0.77 -3.29 6.69
C VAL A 56 1.41 -2.12 7.41
N ARG A 57 2.59 -2.34 8.00
CA ARG A 57 3.39 -1.28 8.61
C ARG A 57 4.33 -0.67 7.59
N SER A 58 4.30 0.65 7.46
CA SER A 58 5.22 1.43 6.63
C SER A 58 5.69 2.65 7.42
N GLY A 59 6.98 2.69 7.75
CA GLY A 59 7.56 3.74 8.60
C GLY A 59 6.80 3.87 9.92
N SER A 60 6.20 5.04 10.15
CA SER A 60 5.42 5.37 11.34
C SER A 60 3.90 5.16 11.19
N THR A 61 3.46 4.44 10.15
CA THR A 61 2.02 4.25 9.87
C THR A 61 1.66 2.77 9.72
N ASP A 62 0.60 2.36 10.41
CA ASP A 62 -0.06 1.06 10.26
C ASP A 62 -1.31 1.23 9.39
N TYR A 63 -1.34 0.57 8.25
CA TYR A 63 -2.48 0.52 7.33
C TYR A 63 -3.26 -0.77 7.54
N THR A 64 -4.51 -0.66 8.00
CA THR A 64 -5.43 -1.79 8.02
C THR A 64 -6.08 -1.93 6.67
N ILE A 65 -5.87 -3.06 6.00
CA ILE A 65 -6.33 -3.34 4.64
C ILE A 65 -7.25 -4.57 4.60
N ARG A 66 -8.28 -4.52 3.76
CA ARG A 66 -9.27 -5.61 3.62
C ARG A 66 -9.54 -5.91 2.15
N GLN A 67 -9.79 -7.19 1.84
CA GLN A 67 -10.19 -7.56 0.47
C GLN A 67 -11.47 -6.82 0.07
N PRO A 68 -11.57 -6.27 -1.15
CA PRO A 68 -12.77 -5.57 -1.62
C PRO A 68 -13.99 -6.50 -1.72
N LYS A 69 -13.75 -7.78 -2.00
CA LYS A 69 -14.74 -8.86 -1.99
C LYS A 69 -14.09 -10.09 -1.36
N PRO A 70 -14.86 -10.98 -0.72
CA PRO A 70 -14.38 -12.31 -0.40
C PRO A 70 -13.89 -12.95 -1.70
N SER A 71 -12.59 -13.15 -1.79
CA SER A 71 -11.91 -13.66 -2.98
C SER A 71 -10.98 -14.79 -2.58
N ASP A 72 -10.17 -15.29 -3.51
CA ASP A 72 -9.29 -16.43 -3.34
C ASP A 72 -8.64 -16.47 -1.95
N GLN A 73 -8.65 -17.67 -1.36
CA GLN A 73 -8.11 -17.98 -0.03
C GLN A 73 -6.58 -17.90 0.01
N THR A 74 -5.94 -17.15 -0.90
CA THR A 74 -4.50 -16.95 -0.88
C THR A 74 -4.17 -16.10 0.35
N ILE A 75 -3.69 -16.76 1.38
CA ILE A 75 -3.19 -16.13 2.60
C ILE A 75 -1.81 -15.57 2.28
N ILE A 76 -1.60 -14.30 2.60
CA ILE A 76 -0.29 -13.67 2.48
C ILE A 76 0.44 -13.87 3.81
N PRO A 77 1.67 -14.41 3.80
CA PRO A 77 2.42 -14.62 5.03
C PRO A 77 2.62 -13.32 5.84
N ILE A 78 2.56 -13.45 7.16
CA ILE A 78 3.03 -12.40 8.08
C ILE A 78 4.55 -12.25 7.98
N ASN A 79 5.06 -11.09 8.37
CA ASN A 79 6.45 -10.66 8.25
C ASN A 79 6.98 -10.62 6.81
N LEU A 80 6.09 -10.64 5.82
CA LEU A 80 6.46 -10.49 4.42
C LEU A 80 6.73 -9.00 4.12
N PRO A 81 7.95 -8.63 3.71
CA PRO A 81 8.21 -7.30 3.16
C PRO A 81 7.55 -7.18 1.79
N ILE A 82 6.87 -6.06 1.55
CA ILE A 82 6.18 -5.75 0.31
C ILE A 82 6.50 -4.33 -0.15
N GLU A 83 6.46 -4.12 -1.46
CA GLU A 83 6.41 -2.80 -2.06
C GLU A 83 4.98 -2.55 -2.55
N PHE A 84 4.36 -1.47 -2.08
CA PHE A 84 2.97 -1.15 -2.38
C PHE A 84 2.83 0.28 -2.89
N THR A 85 1.76 0.51 -3.67
CA THR A 85 1.32 1.85 -4.06
C THR A 85 -0.05 2.12 -3.46
N LEU A 86 -0.31 3.38 -3.08
CA LEU A 86 -1.62 3.85 -2.67
C LEU A 86 -2.27 4.65 -3.79
N ASP A 87 -3.45 4.19 -4.22
CA ASP A 87 -4.31 4.87 -5.19
C ASP A 87 -5.66 5.10 -4.54
N LYS A 88 -5.88 6.33 -4.04
CA LYS A 88 -7.03 6.70 -3.19
C LYS A 88 -7.10 5.81 -1.95
N ASN A 89 -8.16 5.00 -1.83
CA ASN A 89 -8.37 4.06 -0.73
C ASN A 89 -7.95 2.63 -1.10
N LYS A 90 -7.17 2.44 -2.17
CA LYS A 90 -6.70 1.13 -2.61
C LYS A 90 -5.20 1.00 -2.40
N MET A 91 -4.81 -0.10 -1.77
CA MET A 91 -3.42 -0.52 -1.68
C MET A 91 -3.19 -1.64 -2.70
N LYS A 92 -2.21 -1.46 -3.58
CA LYS A 92 -1.80 -2.43 -4.60
C LYS A 92 -0.37 -2.85 -4.35
N PHE A 93 -0.11 -4.15 -4.34
CA PHE A 93 1.23 -4.71 -4.18
C PHE A 93 1.35 -6.07 -4.86
N LYS A 94 2.59 -6.55 -5.02
CA LYS A 94 2.87 -7.91 -5.48
C LYS A 94 3.49 -8.71 -4.35
N ALA A 95 3.02 -9.94 -4.18
CA ALA A 95 3.59 -10.91 -3.23
C ALA A 95 3.58 -12.30 -3.87
N ASN A 96 4.70 -13.03 -3.78
CA ASN A 96 4.83 -14.38 -4.34
C ASN A 96 4.40 -14.50 -5.82
N GLY A 97 4.75 -13.50 -6.64
CA GLY A 97 4.40 -13.45 -8.06
C GLY A 97 2.93 -13.12 -8.37
N LYS A 98 2.08 -12.92 -7.35
CA LYS A 98 0.67 -12.52 -7.50
C LYS A 98 0.48 -11.04 -7.19
N SER A 99 -0.35 -10.37 -7.99
CA SER A 99 -0.78 -8.99 -7.74
C SER A 99 -2.01 -8.99 -6.83
N PHE A 100 -2.00 -8.11 -5.83
CA PHE A 100 -3.08 -7.94 -4.89
C PHE A 100 -3.61 -6.50 -4.92
N GLU A 101 -4.92 -6.36 -4.76
CA GLU A 101 -5.60 -5.08 -4.55
C GLU A 101 -6.48 -5.19 -3.29
N PHE A 102 -6.20 -4.34 -2.32
CA PHE A 102 -6.94 -4.27 -1.06
C PHE A 102 -7.49 -2.86 -0.83
N LEU A 103 -8.59 -2.77 -0.08
CA LEU A 103 -9.11 -1.50 0.41
C LEU A 103 -8.45 -1.13 1.73
N VAL A 104 -7.98 0.10 1.86
CA VAL A 104 -7.54 0.67 3.14
C VAL A 104 -8.79 1.04 3.93
N VAL A 105 -9.00 0.38 5.06
CA VAL A 105 -10.17 0.57 5.94
C VAL A 105 -9.85 1.37 7.19
N ALA A 106 -8.59 1.41 7.61
CA ALA A 106 -8.11 2.27 8.69
C ALA A 106 -6.62 2.60 8.53
N GLN A 107 -6.21 3.71 9.14
CA GLN A 107 -4.80 4.12 9.27
C GLN A 107 -4.57 4.57 10.70
N ALA A 108 -3.47 4.13 11.30
CA ALA A 108 -3.07 4.51 12.66
C ALA A 108 -1.57 4.77 12.71
N ALA A 109 -1.13 5.54 13.72
CA ALA A 109 0.30 5.65 13.99
C ALA A 109 0.84 4.28 14.42
N ALA A 110 1.96 3.87 13.82
CA ALA A 110 2.67 2.68 14.24
C ALA A 110 3.26 2.91 15.65
N PRO A 111 3.25 1.89 16.52
CA PRO A 111 3.95 1.96 17.80
C PRO A 111 5.45 2.21 17.57
N PRO A 112 6.13 2.91 18.50
CA PRO A 112 7.56 3.14 18.40
C PRO A 112 8.32 1.81 18.34
N ALA A 113 9.38 1.78 17.54
CA ALA A 113 10.30 0.65 17.54
C ALA A 113 10.99 0.59 18.92
N THR A 114 10.73 -0.49 19.65
CA THR A 114 11.38 -0.83 20.92
C THR A 114 12.75 -1.42 20.70
#